data_AF-A0AAV1YKV4-F1
#
_entry.id   AF-A0AAV1YKV4-F1
#
_cell.length_a   1.000
_cell.length_b   1.000
_cell.length_c   1.000
_cell.angle_alpha   90.00
_cell.angle_beta   90.00
_cell.angle_gamma   90.00
#
_symmetry.space_group_name_H-M   'P 1'
#
loop_
_entity.id
_entity.type
_entity.pdbx_description
1 polymer ?
#
loop_
_entity_poly.entity_id
_entity_poly.type
_entity_poly.pdbx_seq_one_letter_code
_entity_poly.pdbx_strand_id
1 'polypeptide(L)'
;MVSKTKQKAMYRWMSEPADRDAVLAHVAINHGSKHYHVLVEIVSILSPEEVLNVRRAYHDRYKRSLEEDIAAQTTGDLRQGKELVEDAITRVVVSRVENDMKDIMELYYKRNSVHLEDEIAKEFHGDYKKFILTLLGKEV
;
A
#
# COMPACT_ATOMS: atom_id res chain seq x y z
N MET A 1 13.75 15.40 -30.48
CA MET A 1 13.16 16.13 -29.33
C MET A 1 12.60 15.11 -28.35
N VAL A 2 13.15 14.99 -27.15
CA VAL A 2 12.59 14.11 -26.10
C VAL A 2 11.36 14.81 -25.53
N SER A 3 10.19 14.16 -25.52
CA SER A 3 8.96 14.79 -25.02
C SER A 3 9.11 15.17 -23.54
N LYS A 4 8.46 16.24 -23.08
CA LYS A 4 8.50 16.70 -21.67
C LYS A 4 8.15 15.57 -20.68
N THR A 5 7.35 14.59 -21.11
CA THR A 5 6.98 13.40 -20.32
C THR A 5 8.16 12.45 -20.10
N LYS A 6 8.99 12.22 -21.13
CA LYS A 6 10.18 11.37 -21.02
C LYS A 6 11.25 11.99 -20.12
N GLN A 7 11.42 13.32 -20.17
CA GLN A 7 12.33 14.04 -19.26
C GLN A 7 11.87 13.98 -17.79
N LYS A 8 10.56 14.14 -17.53
CA LYS A 8 10.01 13.98 -16.18
C LYS A 8 10.15 12.56 -15.64
N ALA A 9 9.95 11.54 -16.48
CA ALA A 9 10.16 10.15 -16.10
C ALA A 9 11.62 9.87 -15.73
N MET A 10 12.56 10.41 -16.51
CA MET A 10 13.99 10.25 -16.29
C MET A 10 14.47 10.95 -15.01
N TYR A 11 13.96 12.15 -14.72
CA TYR A 11 14.26 12.87 -13.47
C TYR A 11 13.71 12.13 -12.25
N ARG A 12 12.52 11.53 -12.34
CA ARG A 12 11.92 10.69 -11.29
C ARG A 12 12.71 9.40 -11.05
N TRP A 13 13.33 8.84 -12.09
CA TRP A 13 14.23 7.68 -11.95
C TRP A 13 15.58 8.02 -11.33
N MET A 14 16.01 9.29 -11.39
CA MET A 14 17.25 9.78 -10.78
C MET A 14 17.07 10.38 -9.38
N SER A 15 15.84 10.54 -8.89
CA SER A 15 15.56 10.98 -7.53
C SER A 15 15.79 9.86 -6.52
N GLU A 16 16.10 10.24 -5.27
CA GLU A 16 16.10 9.32 -4.12
C GLU A 16 14.81 8.49 -4.11
N PRO A 17 14.86 7.19 -3.79
CA PRO A 17 13.70 6.30 -3.84
C PRO A 17 12.48 6.88 -3.12
N ALA A 18 12.69 7.48 -1.94
CA ALA A 18 11.65 8.12 -1.16
C ALA A 18 10.98 9.31 -1.88
N ASP A 19 11.75 10.14 -2.58
CA ASP A 19 11.24 11.28 -3.34
C ASP A 19 10.42 10.84 -4.56
N ARG A 20 10.90 9.81 -5.26
CA ARG A 20 10.19 9.24 -6.40
C ARG A 20 8.85 8.67 -5.97
N ASP A 21 8.85 7.89 -4.89
CA ASP A 21 7.67 7.19 -4.41
C ASP A 21 6.66 8.19 -3.82
N ALA A 22 7.12 9.27 -3.16
CA ALA A 22 6.28 10.39 -2.75
C ALA A 22 5.59 11.08 -3.95
N VAL A 23 6.31 11.29 -5.06
CA VAL A 23 5.74 11.87 -6.28
C VAL A 23 4.74 10.92 -6.93
N LEU A 24 5.04 9.61 -6.98
CA LEU A 24 4.12 8.60 -7.50
C LEU A 24 2.84 8.52 -6.66
N ALA A 25 2.98 8.57 -5.33
CA ALA A 25 1.84 8.60 -4.42
C ALA A 25 0.96 9.84 -4.64
N HIS A 26 1.56 11.02 -4.77
CA HIS A 26 0.81 12.24 -5.06
C HIS A 26 0.06 12.18 -6.39
N VAL A 27 0.70 11.62 -7.42
CA VAL A 27 0.06 11.42 -8.73
C VAL A 27 -1.10 10.45 -8.59
N ALA A 28 -0.93 9.34 -7.88
CA ALA A 28 -1.99 8.36 -7.67
C ALA A 28 -3.21 8.97 -6.98
N ILE A 29 -2.99 9.76 -5.92
CA ILE A 29 -4.05 10.44 -5.16
C ILE A 29 -4.82 11.44 -6.04
N ASN A 30 -4.13 12.22 -6.87
CA ASN A 30 -4.77 13.26 -7.68
C ASN A 30 -5.45 12.76 -8.96
N HIS A 31 -5.06 11.58 -9.48
CA HIS A 31 -5.64 11.03 -10.71
C HIS A 31 -6.83 10.11 -10.44
N GLY A 32 -7.27 10.06 -9.18
CA GLY A 32 -8.44 9.31 -8.77
C GLY A 32 -8.17 7.82 -8.59
N SER A 33 -9.25 7.15 -8.24
CA SER A 33 -9.24 5.87 -7.54
C SER A 33 -8.67 4.67 -8.30
N LYS A 34 -8.54 4.77 -9.63
CA LYS A 34 -7.93 3.72 -10.47
C LYS A 34 -6.39 3.62 -10.30
N HIS A 35 -5.77 4.64 -9.71
CA HIS A 35 -4.32 4.70 -9.56
C HIS A 35 -3.82 4.29 -8.16
N TYR A 36 -4.72 3.93 -7.25
CA TYR A 36 -4.34 3.50 -5.90
C TYR A 36 -3.58 2.17 -5.84
N HIS A 37 -3.65 1.34 -6.89
CA HIS A 37 -2.75 0.19 -7.04
C HIS A 37 -1.26 0.59 -6.93
N VAL A 38 -0.90 1.82 -7.33
CA VAL A 38 0.47 2.34 -7.18
C VAL A 38 0.82 2.58 -5.72
N LEU A 39 -0.12 3.06 -4.90
CA LEU A 39 0.10 3.21 -3.45
C LEU A 39 0.33 1.85 -2.80
N VAL A 40 -0.50 0.88 -3.19
CA VAL A 40 -0.40 -0.50 -2.73
C VAL A 40 0.96 -1.08 -3.09
N GLU A 41 1.42 -0.90 -4.33
CA GLU A 41 2.73 -1.36 -4.79
C GLU A 41 3.86 -0.75 -3.96
N ILE A 42 3.82 0.56 -3.74
CA ILE A 42 4.81 1.28 -2.93
C ILE A 42 4.85 0.71 -1.51
N VAL A 43 3.72 0.59 -0.81
CA VAL A 43 3.75 0.10 0.58
C VAL A 43 4.06 -1.40 0.69
N SER A 44 3.80 -2.19 -0.34
CA SER A 44 4.07 -3.64 -0.32
C SER A 44 5.56 -3.96 -0.36
N ILE A 45 6.36 -3.12 -1.04
CA ILE A 45 7.80 -3.34 -1.24
C ILE A 45 8.68 -2.63 -0.20
N LEU A 46 8.16 -1.60 0.48
CA LEU A 46 8.96 -0.79 1.39
C LEU A 46 8.96 -1.35 2.82
N SER A 47 10.11 -1.24 3.48
CA SER A 47 10.24 -1.44 4.93
C SER A 47 9.59 -0.29 5.71
N PRO A 48 9.29 -0.46 7.01
CA PRO A 48 8.72 0.61 7.82
C PRO A 48 9.55 1.90 7.85
N GLU A 49 10.88 1.78 7.80
CA GLU A 49 11.78 2.93 7.74
C GLU A 49 11.69 3.65 6.39
N GLU A 50 11.64 2.90 5.29
CA GLU A 50 11.49 3.49 3.96
C GLU A 50 10.12 4.15 3.78
N VAL A 51 9.05 3.57 4.32
CA VAL A 51 7.72 4.22 4.35
C VAL A 51 7.79 5.53 5.12
N LEU A 52 8.50 5.58 6.26
CA LEU A 52 8.69 6.83 7.00
C LEU A 52 9.45 7.88 6.17
N ASN A 53 10.46 7.45 5.41
CA ASN A 53 11.20 8.34 4.51
C ASN A 53 10.32 8.87 3.38
N VAL A 54 9.45 8.04 2.79
CA VAL A 54 8.45 8.48 1.78
C VAL A 54 7.49 9.51 2.38
N ARG A 55 7.00 9.30 3.60
CA ARG A 55 6.10 10.25 4.28
C ARG A 55 6.79 11.59 4.51
N ARG A 56 8.06 11.58 4.94
CA ARG A 56 8.87 12.79 5.11
C ARG A 56 9.08 13.52 3.79
N ALA A 57 9.51 12.81 2.75
CA ALA A 57 9.70 13.38 1.42
C ALA A 57 8.39 13.97 0.84
N TYR A 58 7.26 13.29 1.05
CA TYR A 58 5.94 13.78 0.66
C TYR A 58 5.59 15.06 1.40
N HIS A 59 5.75 15.09 2.73
CA HIS A 59 5.48 16.26 3.54
C HIS A 59 6.40 17.44 3.16
N ASP A 60 7.69 17.19 2.99
CA ASP A 60 8.66 18.23 2.63
C ASP A 60 8.34 18.86 1.28
N ARG A 61 7.88 18.05 0.32
CA ARG A 61 7.56 18.46 -1.05
C ARG A 61 6.20 19.14 -1.19
N TYR A 62 5.16 18.59 -0.57
CA TYR A 62 3.77 19.03 -0.78
C TYR A 62 3.17 19.78 0.41
N LYS A 63 3.90 19.85 1.54
CA LYS A 63 3.46 20.49 2.79
C LYS A 63 2.11 19.94 3.30
N ARG A 64 1.84 18.67 3.03
CA ARG A 64 0.61 17.94 3.38
C ARG A 64 0.96 16.56 3.94
N SER A 65 0.04 15.98 4.70
CA SER A 65 0.15 14.60 5.16
C SER A 65 -0.28 13.64 4.06
N LEU A 66 0.55 12.63 3.77
CA LEU A 66 0.21 11.58 2.82
C LEU A 66 -1.05 10.82 3.28
N GLU A 67 -1.17 10.55 4.58
CA GLU A 67 -2.29 9.79 5.14
C GLU A 67 -3.62 10.56 5.03
N GLU A 68 -3.59 11.86 5.30
CA GLU A 68 -4.79 12.71 5.25
C GLU A 68 -5.27 12.86 3.80
N ASP A 69 -4.33 12.99 2.85
CA ASP A 69 -4.64 13.09 1.43
C ASP A 69 -5.27 11.80 0.89
N ILE A 70 -4.77 10.64 1.33
CA ILE A 70 -5.37 9.34 1.00
C ILE A 70 -6.78 9.26 1.60
N ALA A 71 -6.93 9.55 2.90
CA ALA A 71 -8.20 9.43 3.61
C ALA A 71 -9.30 10.33 3.02
N ALA A 72 -8.95 11.56 2.63
CA ALA A 72 -9.87 12.52 2.03
C ALA A 72 -10.40 12.07 0.65
N GLN A 73 -9.63 11.27 -0.08
CA GLN A 73 -9.98 10.81 -1.42
C GLN A 73 -10.62 9.41 -1.41
N THR A 74 -10.49 8.63 -0.34
CA THR A 74 -11.15 7.32 -0.17
C THR A 74 -12.54 7.41 0.46
N THR A 75 -12.90 8.53 1.08
CA THR A 75 -14.19 8.70 1.77
C THR A 75 -15.40 8.85 0.83
N GLY A 76 -15.16 9.17 -0.45
CA GLY A 76 -16.23 9.40 -1.43
C GLY A 76 -16.77 8.15 -2.14
N ASP A 77 -16.04 7.03 -2.16
CA ASP A 77 -16.42 5.82 -2.90
C ASP A 77 -16.07 4.53 -2.12
N LEU A 78 -16.94 4.18 -1.16
CA LEU A 78 -16.77 3.06 -0.23
C LEU A 78 -16.64 1.70 -0.93
N ARG A 79 -17.20 1.54 -2.14
CA ARG A 79 -17.09 0.29 -2.90
C ARG A 79 -15.68 0.09 -3.42
N GLN A 80 -15.06 1.17 -3.88
CA GLN A 80 -13.73 1.13 -4.43
C GLN A 80 -12.66 1.04 -3.34
N GLY A 81 -12.91 1.62 -2.16
CA GLY A 81 -12.06 1.41 -0.99
C GLY A 81 -11.88 -0.08 -0.66
N LYS A 82 -12.94 -0.89 -0.76
CA LYS A 82 -12.87 -2.32 -0.50
C LYS A 82 -11.99 -3.08 -1.52
N GLU A 83 -12.17 -2.81 -2.81
CA GLU A 83 -11.38 -3.45 -3.88
C GLU A 83 -9.87 -3.15 -3.75
N LEU A 84 -9.53 -1.95 -3.30
CA LEU A 84 -8.15 -1.55 -3.07
C LEU A 84 -7.53 -2.23 -1.85
N VAL A 85 -8.32 -2.41 -0.79
CA VAL A 85 -7.89 -3.18 0.38
C VAL A 85 -7.70 -4.65 -0.01
N GLU A 86 -8.56 -5.21 -0.86
CA GLU A 86 -8.38 -6.56 -1.40
C GLU A 86 -7.08 -6.68 -2.22
N ASP A 87 -6.82 -5.77 -3.18
CA ASP A 87 -5.57 -5.78 -3.96
C ASP A 87 -4.34 -5.63 -3.05
N ALA A 88 -4.42 -4.77 -2.03
CA ALA A 88 -3.34 -4.57 -1.07
C ALA A 88 -3.03 -5.81 -0.24
N ILE A 89 -4.07 -6.44 0.31
CA ILE A 89 -3.91 -7.67 1.07
C ILE A 89 -3.37 -8.77 0.16
N THR A 90 -3.91 -8.93 -1.05
CA THR A 90 -3.41 -9.94 -2.00
C THR A 90 -1.93 -9.74 -2.29
N ARG A 91 -1.48 -8.52 -2.61
CA ARG A 91 -0.08 -8.23 -2.94
C ARG A 91 0.86 -8.42 -1.78
N VAL A 92 0.52 -7.89 -0.60
CA VAL A 92 1.33 -8.09 0.61
C VAL A 92 1.41 -9.59 0.94
N VAL A 93 0.29 -10.30 0.91
CA VAL A 93 0.27 -11.72 1.23
C VAL A 93 1.09 -12.54 0.25
N VAL A 94 0.83 -12.42 -1.06
CA VAL A 94 1.53 -13.20 -2.10
C VAL A 94 3.02 -12.89 -2.16
N SER A 95 3.44 -11.64 -1.94
CA SER A 95 4.87 -11.27 -2.00
C SER A 95 5.67 -11.65 -0.75
N ARG A 96 5.03 -11.65 0.43
CA ARG A 96 5.71 -11.86 1.72
C ARG A 96 5.54 -13.27 2.28
N VAL A 97 4.56 -14.06 1.79
CA VAL A 97 4.22 -15.40 2.32
C VAL A 97 5.41 -16.34 2.43
N GLU A 98 6.30 -16.35 1.43
CA GLU A 98 7.48 -17.22 1.41
C GLU A 98 8.68 -16.64 2.18
N ASN A 99 8.67 -15.34 2.48
CA ASN A 99 9.83 -14.62 2.99
C ASN A 99 9.75 -14.37 4.50
N ASP A 100 8.79 -13.55 4.94
CA ASP A 100 8.75 -12.97 6.28
C ASP A 100 7.33 -12.81 6.84
N MET A 101 6.34 -13.49 6.25
CA MET A 101 4.93 -13.39 6.68
C MET A 101 4.71 -13.73 8.16
N LYS A 102 5.46 -14.69 8.71
CA LYS A 102 5.35 -15.05 10.13
C LYS A 102 5.74 -13.87 11.04
N ASP A 103 6.82 -13.18 10.69
CA ASP A 103 7.29 -12.01 11.45
C ASP A 103 6.30 -10.85 11.34
N ILE A 104 5.71 -10.65 10.14
CA ILE A 104 4.66 -9.65 9.92
C ILE A 104 3.43 -9.95 10.78
N MET A 105 2.96 -11.20 10.82
CA MET A 105 1.82 -11.62 11.64
C MET A 105 2.11 -11.43 13.14
N GLU A 106 3.32 -11.78 13.60
CA GLU A 106 3.72 -11.60 14.99
C GLU A 106 3.81 -10.11 15.38
N LEU A 107 4.41 -9.27 14.53
CA LEU A 107 4.46 -7.83 14.74
C LEU A 107 3.08 -7.19 14.73
N TYR A 108 2.18 -7.64 13.86
CA TYR A 108 0.80 -7.20 13.83
C TYR A 108 0.09 -7.52 15.14
N TYR A 109 0.25 -8.75 15.64
CA TYR A 109 -0.33 -9.16 16.92
C TYR A 109 0.24 -8.34 18.09
N LYS A 110 1.56 -8.16 18.16
CA LYS A 110 2.20 -7.33 19.19
C LYS A 110 1.68 -5.90 19.22
N ARG A 111 1.35 -5.33 18.05
CA ARG A 111 0.89 -3.94 17.93
C ARG A 111 -0.60 -3.76 18.18
N ASN A 112 -1.43 -4.70 17.73
CA ASN A 112 -2.89 -4.54 17.71
C ASN A 112 -3.61 -5.46 18.73
N SER A 113 -2.89 -6.40 19.36
CA SER A 113 -3.42 -7.42 20.27
C SER A 113 -4.53 -8.30 19.65
N VAL A 114 -4.54 -8.40 18.32
CA VAL A 114 -5.48 -9.22 17.53
C VAL A 114 -4.68 -9.93 16.44
N HIS A 115 -5.04 -11.18 16.13
CA HIS A 115 -4.41 -11.92 15.04
C HIS A 115 -4.85 -11.35 13.69
N LEU A 116 -3.89 -11.14 12.79
CA LEU A 116 -4.15 -10.60 11.46
C LEU A 116 -5.19 -11.44 10.71
N GLU A 117 -5.12 -12.76 10.82
CA GLU A 117 -6.06 -13.63 10.12
C GLU A 117 -7.50 -13.52 10.65
N ASP A 118 -7.69 -13.21 11.94
CA ASP A 118 -9.02 -13.03 12.53
C ASP A 118 -9.68 -11.74 12.01
N GLU A 119 -8.91 -10.66 11.85
CA GLU A 119 -9.41 -9.41 11.26
C GLU A 119 -9.78 -9.60 9.78
N ILE A 120 -8.91 -10.26 9.00
CA ILE A 120 -9.21 -10.63 7.61
C ILE A 120 -10.48 -11.49 7.55
N ALA A 121 -10.66 -12.42 8.49
CA ALA A 121 -11.84 -13.28 8.52
C ALA A 121 -13.15 -12.54 8.82
N LYS A 122 -13.11 -11.36 9.47
CA LYS A 122 -14.28 -10.52 9.75
C LYS A 122 -14.66 -9.64 8.56
N GLU A 123 -13.68 -9.05 7.90
CA GLU A 123 -13.89 -8.07 6.82
C GLU A 123 -14.18 -8.70 5.45
N PHE A 124 -13.66 -9.93 5.21
CA PHE A 124 -13.78 -10.62 3.92
C PHE A 124 -14.66 -11.87 4.01
N HIS A 125 -15.28 -12.25 2.89
CA HIS A 125 -16.19 -13.39 2.81
C HIS A 125 -15.92 -14.23 1.55
N GLY A 126 -16.50 -15.43 1.51
CA GLY A 126 -16.46 -16.32 0.35
C GLY A 126 -15.06 -16.87 0.03
N ASP A 127 -14.85 -17.21 -1.24
CA ASP A 127 -13.63 -17.87 -1.71
C ASP A 127 -12.38 -16.99 -1.55
N TYR A 128 -12.54 -15.66 -1.65
CA TYR A 128 -11.44 -14.72 -1.46
C TYR A 128 -10.88 -14.80 -0.02
N LYS A 129 -11.76 -14.80 0.99
CA LYS A 129 -11.35 -15.04 2.39
C LYS A 129 -10.64 -16.38 2.53
N LYS A 130 -11.21 -17.45 1.97
CA LYS A 130 -10.63 -18.80 2.07
C LYS A 130 -9.23 -18.86 1.45
N PHE A 131 -9.06 -18.23 0.29
CA PHE A 131 -7.78 -18.14 -0.40
C PHE A 131 -6.71 -17.45 0.44
N ILE A 132 -6.99 -16.24 0.96
CA ILE A 132 -6.03 -15.49 1.77
C ILE A 132 -5.68 -16.23 3.08
N LEU A 133 -6.67 -16.78 3.79
CA LEU A 133 -6.42 -17.53 5.03
C LEU A 133 -5.56 -18.78 4.79
N THR A 134 -5.75 -19.46 3.66
CA THR A 134 -4.92 -20.61 3.27
C THR A 134 -3.47 -20.18 3.07
N LEU A 135 -3.22 -19.04 2.40
CA LEU A 135 -1.87 -18.51 2.22
C LEU A 135 -1.21 -18.14 3.55
N LEU A 136 -1.98 -17.67 4.53
CA LEU A 136 -1.49 -17.36 5.87
C LEU A 136 -1.28 -18.62 6.75
N GLY A 137 -1.52 -19.82 6.22
CA GLY A 137 -1.34 -21.08 6.95
C GLY A 137 -2.45 -21.37 7.98
N LYS A 138 -3.58 -20.67 7.89
CA LYS A 138 -4.78 -20.95 8.69
C LYS A 138 -5.69 -21.86 7.88
N GLU A 139 -5.68 -23.15 8.21
CA GLU A 139 -6.65 -24.08 7.63
C GLU A 139 -8.07 -23.65 8.02
N VAL A 140 -8.93 -23.49 7.01
CA VAL A 140 -10.35 -23.08 7.14
C VAL A 140 -11.25 -24.29 6.98
#